data_AF-A0A3N5RVS8-F1
#
_entry.id   AF-A0A3N5RVS8-F1
#
_cell.length_a   1.000
_cell.length_b   1.000
_cell.length_c   1.000
_cell.angle_alpha   90.00
_cell.angle_beta   90.00
_cell.angle_gamma   90.00
#
_symmetry.space_group_name_H-M   'P 1'
#
loop_
_entity.id
_entity.type
_entity.pdbx_description
1 polymer ?
#
loop_
_entity_poly.entity_id
_entity_poly.type
_entity_poly.pdbx_seq_one_letter_code
_entity_poly.pdbx_strand_id
1 'polypeptide(L)' 'GDYSAFNILWHSEQAVVIDFPQVIEFRNNPNAGAFLERDVRTLCKSFIKQGVRANELNVLREVRAV' A
#
# COMPACT_ATOMS: atom_id res chain seq x y z
N GLY A 1 6.13 -0.82 -5.11
CA GLY A 1 6.13 -1.96 -6.03
C GLY A 1 4.94 -1.84 -6.94
N ASP A 2 4.25 -2.95 -7.17
CA ASP A 2 2.96 -3.05 -7.85
C ASP A 2 1.80 -3.32 -6.87
N TYR A 3 1.98 -2.94 -5.60
CA TYR A 3 1.04 -3.28 -4.53
C TYR A 3 -0.31 -2.59 -4.76
N SER A 4 -1.36 -3.40 -4.83
CA SER A 4 -2.72 -2.97 -5.16
C SER A 4 -3.76 -3.79 -4.39
N ALA A 5 -5.05 -3.45 -4.55
CA ALA A 5 -6.12 -4.20 -3.90
C ALA A 5 -6.22 -5.66 -4.38
N PHE A 6 -5.64 -6.01 -5.54
CA PHE A 6 -5.56 -7.40 -6.01
C PHE A 6 -4.60 -8.27 -5.19
N ASN A 7 -3.65 -7.64 -4.49
CA ASN A 7 -2.68 -8.31 -3.63
C ASN A 7 -3.20 -8.47 -2.19
N ILE A 8 -4.49 -8.19 -1.93
CA ILE A 8 -5.11 -8.27 -0.61
C ILE A 8 -6.29 -9.23 -0.70
N LEU A 9 -6.22 -10.31 0.07
CA LEU A 9 -7.34 -11.23 0.27
C LEU A 9 -8.15 -10.80 1.50
N TRP A 10 -9.46 -11.03 1.46
CA TRP A 10 -10.30 -11.00 2.66
C TRP A 10 -10.49 -12.44 3.16
N HIS A 11 -9.97 -12.74 4.35
CA HIS A 11 -10.03 -14.07 4.93
C HIS A 11 -10.20 -13.99 6.44
N SER A 12 -11.17 -14.73 6.99
CA SER A 12 -11.44 -14.77 8.43
C SER A 12 -11.60 -13.38 9.07
N GLU A 13 -12.37 -12.49 8.43
CA GLU A 13 -12.58 -11.09 8.87
C GLU A 13 -11.29 -10.25 8.96
N GLN A 14 -10.24 -10.66 8.25
CA GLN A 14 -8.95 -9.98 8.22
C GLN A 14 -8.47 -9.75 6.79
N ALA A 15 -7.76 -8.64 6.60
CA ALA A 15 -7.02 -8.37 5.37
C ALA A 15 -5.70 -9.15 5.38
N VAL A 16 -5.50 -10.02 4.40
CA VAL A 16 -4.28 -10.82 4.23
C VAL A 16 -3.54 -10.33 2.99
N VAL A 17 -2.35 -9.77 3.20
CA VAL A 17 -1.45 -9.39 2.11
C VAL A 17 -0.83 -10.65 1.52
N ILE A 18 -0.79 -10.73 0.19
CA ILE A 18 -0.16 -11.80 -0.56
C ILE A 18 0.85 -11.23 -1.57
N ASP A 19 1.57 -12.13 -2.24
CA ASP A 19 2.51 -11.77 -3.32
C ASP A 19 3.69 -10.90 -2.82
N PHE A 20 4.42 -11.44 -1.84
CA PHE A 20 5.66 -10.87 -1.29
C PHE A 20 6.95 -10.93 -2.13
N PRO A 21 7.07 -11.59 -3.31
CA PRO A 21 8.32 -11.60 -4.07
C PRO A 21 8.84 -10.19 -4.41
N GLN A 22 7.98 -9.17 -4.43
CA GLN A 22 8.35 -7.77 -4.68
C GLN A 22 8.58 -6.91 -3.42
N VAL A 23 8.73 -7.52 -2.24
CA VAL A 23 9.09 -6.75 -1.04
C VAL A 23 10.53 -6.26 -1.13
N ILE A 24 10.66 -4.94 -1.12
CA ILE A 24 11.94 -4.24 -1.12
C ILE A 24 12.30 -3.87 0.32
N GLU A 25 13.56 -4.11 0.70
CA GLU A 25 14.06 -3.63 1.98
C GLU A 25 14.12 -2.10 1.99
N PHE A 26 13.36 -1.49 2.91
CA PHE A 26 13.18 -0.04 2.94
C PHE A 26 14.46 0.73 3.29
N ARG A 27 15.32 0.16 4.13
CA ARG A 27 16.53 0.82 4.67
C ARG A 27 17.67 0.88 3.66
N ASN A 28 17.77 -0.10 2.78
CA ASN A 28 18.92 -0.28 1.88
C ASN A 28 18.61 0.06 0.43
N ASN A 29 17.38 0.50 0.11
CA ASN A 29 17.00 0.90 -1.24
C ASN A 29 16.69 2.41 -1.32
N PRO A 30 17.51 3.21 -2.03
CA PRO A 30 17.27 4.63 -2.25
C PRO A 30 15.90 4.96 -2.88
N ASN A 31 15.31 4.01 -3.62
CA ASN A 31 14.02 4.16 -4.28
C ASN A 31 12.83 3.72 -3.42
N ALA A 32 13.04 3.22 -2.20
CA ALA A 32 11.98 2.70 -1.33
C ALA A 32 10.87 3.73 -1.09
N GLY A 33 11.23 5.00 -0.91
CA GLY A 33 10.26 6.09 -0.73
C GLY A 33 9.32 6.27 -1.93
N ALA A 34 9.86 6.21 -3.16
CA ALA A 34 9.08 6.33 -4.38
C ALA A 34 8.17 5.10 -4.60
N PHE A 35 8.64 3.91 -4.23
CA PHE A 35 7.81 2.70 -4.25
C PHE A 35 6.64 2.79 -3.27
N LEU A 36 6.88 3.26 -2.04
CA LEU A 36 5.83 3.46 -1.04
C LEU A 36 4.78 4.48 -1.51
N GLU A 37 5.22 5.61 -2.05
CA GLU A 37 4.30 6.62 -2.59
C GLU A 37 3.41 6.06 -3.71
N ARG A 38 3.98 5.22 -4.58
CA ARG A 38 3.24 4.54 -5.64
C ARG A 38 2.23 3.53 -5.07
N ASP A 39 2.61 2.78 -4.04
CA ASP A 39 1.76 1.76 -3.43
C ASP A 39 0.57 2.41 -2.70
N VAL A 40 0.83 3.45 -1.89
CA VAL A 40 -0.23 4.24 -1.21
C VAL A 40 -1.21 4.81 -2.23
N ARG A 41 -0.72 5.42 -3.32
CA ARG A 41 -1.55 5.96 -4.39
C ARG A 41 -2.42 4.89 -5.05
N THR A 42 -1.85 3.74 -5.36
CA THR A 42 -2.56 2.65 -6.05
C THR A 42 -3.67 2.06 -5.18
N LEU A 43 -3.40 1.88 -3.89
CA LEU A 43 -4.40 1.41 -2.93
C LEU A 43 -5.50 2.45 -2.70
N CYS A 44 -5.16 3.71 -2.44
CA CYS A 44 -6.15 4.76 -2.25
C CYS A 44 -7.08 4.85 -3.47
N LYS A 45 -6.54 4.85 -4.70
CA LYS A 45 -7.34 4.82 -5.93
C LYS A 45 -8.28 3.62 -6.01
N SER A 46 -7.83 2.45 -5.56
CA SER A 46 -8.64 1.22 -5.58
C SER A 46 -9.81 1.33 -4.60
N PHE A 47 -9.55 1.76 -3.36
CA PHE A 47 -10.56 1.85 -2.32
C PHE A 47 -11.52 3.04 -2.47
N ILE A 48 -11.06 4.16 -3.03
CA ILE A 48 -11.92 5.30 -3.37
C ILE A 48 -13.03 4.87 -4.34
N LYS A 49 -12.71 4.03 -5.34
CA LYS A 49 -13.72 3.47 -6.26
C LYS A 49 -14.77 2.61 -5.57
N GLN A 50 -14.46 2.08 -4.38
CA GLN A 50 -15.37 1.30 -3.55
C GLN A 50 -16.09 2.15 -2.49
N GLY A 51 -15.96 3.48 -2.55
CA GLY A 51 -16.64 4.41 -1.63
C GLY A 51 -15.87 4.75 -0.35
N VAL A 52 -14.64 4.26 -0.19
CA VAL A 52 -13.80 4.60 0.97
C VAL A 52 -13.25 6.01 0.82
N ARG A 53 -13.37 6.83 1.88
CA ARG A 53 -12.72 8.15 1.92
C ARG A 53 -11.27 8.01 2.35
N ALA A 54 -10.38 7.90 1.37
CA ALA A 54 -8.93 7.87 1.59
C ALA A 54 -8.27 9.13 1.02
N ASN A 55 -7.30 9.69 1.76
CA ASN A 55 -6.45 10.78 1.29
C ASN A 55 -5.00 10.28 1.22
N GLU A 56 -4.43 10.27 0.01
CA GLU A 56 -3.09 9.73 -0.25
C GLU A 56 -2.00 10.35 0.65
N LEU A 57 -2.05 11.66 0.88
CA LEU A 57 -1.03 12.38 1.68
C LEU A 57 -1.14 12.04 3.17
N ASN A 58 -2.36 11.92 3.70
CA ASN A 58 -2.57 11.57 5.10
C ASN A 58 -2.11 10.14 5.36
N VAL A 59 -2.52 9.18 4.51
CA VAL A 59 -2.11 7.78 4.64
C VAL A 59 -0.60 7.63 4.53
N LEU A 60 0.04 8.31 3.57
CA LEU A 60 1.50 8.27 3.42
C LEU A 60 2.21 8.81 4.67
N ARG A 61 1.69 9.87 5.28
CA ARG A 61 2.23 10.44 6.52
C ARG A 61 2.12 9.45 7.68
N GLU A 62 0.96 8.82 7.85
CA GLU A 62 0.73 7.82 8.90
C GLU A 62 1.67 6.63 8.77
N VAL A 63 1.82 6.07 7.56
CA VAL A 63 2.72 4.94 7.32
C VAL A 63 4.19 5.28 7.56
N ARG A 64 4.63 6.51 7.24
CA ARG A 64 6.00 6.97 7.49
C ARG A 64 6.31 7.25 8.96
N ALA A 65 5.29 7.39 9.80
CA ALA A 65 5.45 7.66 11.23
C ALA A 65 5.64 6.39 12.07
N VAL A 66 5.45 5.21 11.46
CA VAL A 66 5.66 3.86 12.05
C VAL A 66 7.09 3.39 11.79
#